data_AF-A0AA38X4W2-F1
#
_entry.id   AF-A0AA38X4W2-F1
#
_cell.length_a   1.000
_cell.length_b   1.000
_cell.length_c   1.000
_cell.angle_alpha   90.00
_cell.angle_beta   90.00
_cell.angle_gamma   90.00
#
_symmetry.space_group_name_H-M   'P 1'
#
loop_
_entity.id
_entity.type
_entity.pdbx_description
1 polymer ?
#
loop_
_entity_poly.entity_id
_entity_poly.type
_entity_poly.pdbx_seq_one_letter_code
_entity_poly.pdbx_strand_id
1 'polypeptide(L)'
;MTELTFALSDILVQKHSSKAILPHEDLAAKLDSFLQEAYQINRSISSLLGYLRAVRTPYLSTAAPPRQKHTGVQRHLTTSHPLNRDVPEHLNDSQREAIDSETSSVLRDINKKITDLTSAVHLQHDTATKVLEQKYGKPSGVLWRWAAGDGDTPDAGKPQQQVDEEGRLRTIKMFRDGVLWYLSKVLKDAITVQQEMVEKRLEREQQKQLSKLYDPRNKGVRATPATAWTTNGGLEGLPPTQDLRAHDEYKPWNDASQGGGEQELSAEQLQLFEEENRGILDHYNDQLAKVTQVEKSLMEIGSLQQTLVGHLSVQGEMIDTLVQDAMNTDENLRKGNKELKKASERGSTARLVFYSTVGFCSFLVVWDLIF
;
A
#
# COMPACT_ATOMS: atom_id res chain seq x y z
N MET A 1 19.59 -0.63 19.69
CA MET A 1 20.36 0.64 19.79
C MET A 1 19.95 1.44 21.04
N THR A 2 19.79 0.81 22.20
CA THR A 2 19.18 1.42 23.41
C THR A 2 20.18 1.73 24.53
N GLU A 3 21.38 1.15 24.49
CA GLU A 3 22.40 1.26 25.56
C GLU A 3 23.12 2.62 25.56
N LEU A 4 23.25 3.26 24.39
CA LEU A 4 23.97 4.54 24.26
C LEU A 4 23.24 5.69 24.95
N THR A 5 21.92 5.65 25.01
CA THR A 5 21.09 6.72 25.57
C THR A 5 21.30 6.88 27.06
N PHE A 6 21.48 5.78 27.79
CA PHE A 6 21.71 5.80 29.23
C PHE A 6 23.10 6.36 29.57
N ALA A 7 24.14 5.87 28.89
CA ALA A 7 25.50 6.36 29.06
C ALA A 7 25.63 7.86 28.70
N LEU A 8 24.96 8.30 27.62
CA LEU A 8 24.94 9.70 27.22
C LEU A 8 24.19 10.57 28.24
N SER A 9 23.07 10.08 28.77
CA SER A 9 22.31 10.78 29.81
C SER A 9 23.12 11.00 31.09
N ASP A 10 23.92 10.01 31.52
CA ASP A 10 24.72 10.10 32.74
C ASP A 10 25.88 11.10 32.57
N ILE A 11 26.54 11.09 31.42
CA ILE A 11 27.60 12.07 31.07
C ILE A 11 27.02 13.50 31.03
N LEU A 12 25.83 13.68 30.45
CA LEU A 12 25.14 14.97 30.36
C LEU A 12 24.70 15.50 31.72
N VAL A 13 24.22 14.63 32.61
CA VAL A 13 23.83 14.98 33.97
C VAL A 13 25.06 15.36 34.80
N GLN A 14 26.14 14.59 34.73
CA GLN A 14 27.36 14.86 35.49
C GLN A 14 28.12 16.11 35.03
N LYS A 15 28.27 16.33 33.72
CA LYS A 15 29.10 17.42 33.20
C LYS A 15 28.37 18.75 33.01
N HIS A 16 27.06 18.70 32.78
CA HIS A 16 26.30 19.88 32.41
C HIS A 16 25.09 20.14 33.31
N SER A 17 24.89 19.35 34.38
CA SER A 17 23.74 19.46 35.30
C SER A 17 22.40 19.51 34.56
N SER A 18 22.32 18.78 33.44
CA SER A 18 21.14 18.70 32.59
C SER A 18 20.15 17.67 33.12
N LYS A 19 18.87 17.77 32.71
CA LYS A 19 17.80 16.90 33.18
C LYS A 19 18.01 15.47 32.65
N ALA A 20 17.92 14.47 33.52
CA ALA A 20 18.07 13.06 33.15
C ALA A 20 17.04 12.64 32.09
N ILE A 21 17.51 11.95 31.04
CA ILE A 21 16.67 11.41 29.98
C ILE A 21 15.97 10.16 30.54
N LEU A 22 14.68 10.28 30.86
CA LEU A 22 13.88 9.14 31.33
C LEU A 22 13.72 8.11 30.20
N PRO A 23 13.68 6.80 30.53
CA PRO A 23 13.31 5.77 29.56
C PRO A 23 11.93 6.10 28.98
N HIS A 24 11.75 5.86 27.67
CA HIS A 24 10.55 6.19 26.91
C HIS A 24 9.27 5.91 27.72
N GLU A 25 8.68 6.98 28.27
CA GLU A 25 7.30 6.96 28.75
C GLU A 25 6.43 6.55 27.56
N ASP A 26 5.41 5.71 27.77
CA ASP A 26 4.49 5.26 26.72
C ASP A 26 3.75 6.47 26.13
N LEU A 27 4.39 7.13 25.17
CA LEU A 27 3.90 8.32 24.49
C LEU A 27 2.52 8.04 23.87
N ALA A 28 2.26 6.79 23.49
CA ALA A 28 0.99 6.32 22.97
C ALA A 28 -0.23 6.68 23.84
N ALA A 29 -0.07 6.78 25.17
CA ALA A 29 -1.15 7.18 26.09
C ALA A 29 -1.40 8.70 26.14
N LYS A 30 -0.44 9.51 25.66
CA LYS A 30 -0.53 10.98 25.54
C LYS A 30 -0.79 11.44 24.11
N LEU A 31 -1.01 10.52 23.17
CA LEU A 31 -1.24 10.85 21.77
C LEU A 31 -2.63 11.47 21.56
N ASP A 32 -2.69 12.46 20.68
CA ASP A 32 -3.94 13.02 20.15
C ASP A 32 -4.80 11.91 19.51
N SER A 33 -6.13 12.04 19.55
CA SER A 33 -7.05 11.00 19.06
C SER A 33 -6.77 10.66 17.59
N PHE A 34 -6.44 11.67 16.79
CA PHE A 34 -6.00 11.52 15.40
C PHE A 34 -4.80 10.58 15.26
N LEU A 35 -3.78 10.77 16.10
CA LEU A 35 -2.57 9.94 16.04
C LEU A 35 -2.86 8.51 16.47
N GLN A 36 -3.68 8.32 17.50
CA GLN A 36 -4.06 6.99 17.94
C GLN A 36 -4.77 6.20 16.83
N GLU A 37 -5.71 6.83 16.12
CA GLU A 37 -6.38 6.24 14.95
C GLU A 37 -5.39 5.96 13.82
N ALA A 38 -4.50 6.91 13.50
CA ALA A 38 -3.47 6.73 12.48
C ALA A 38 -2.54 5.55 12.79
N TYR A 39 -2.12 5.38 14.05
CA TYR A 39 -1.32 4.24 14.49
C TYR A 39 -2.08 2.92 14.40
N GLN A 40 -3.37 2.91 14.75
CA GLN A 40 -4.21 1.73 14.61
C GLN A 40 -4.37 1.32 13.14
N ILE A 41 -4.58 2.27 12.24
CA ILE A 41 -4.62 2.05 10.79
C ILE A 41 -3.28 1.49 10.32
N ASN A 42 -2.16 2.11 10.67
CA ASN A 42 -0.83 1.63 10.26
C ASN A 42 -0.54 0.20 10.76
N ARG A 43 -0.92 -0.11 12.00
CA ARG A 43 -0.81 -1.47 12.55
C ARG A 43 -1.65 -2.45 11.74
N SER A 44 -2.88 -2.08 11.39
CA SER A 44 -3.75 -2.93 10.57
C SER A 44 -3.16 -3.20 9.19
N ILE A 45 -2.62 -2.17 8.50
CA ILE A 45 -1.97 -2.31 7.20
C ILE A 45 -0.70 -3.18 7.30
N SER A 46 0.14 -2.92 8.30
CA SER A 46 1.38 -3.68 8.52
C SER A 46 1.09 -5.16 8.79
N SER A 47 0.04 -5.43 9.58
CA SER A 47 -0.40 -6.78 9.89
C SER A 47 -0.99 -7.49 8.66
N LEU A 48 -1.73 -6.77 7.81
CA LEU A 48 -2.22 -7.26 6.52
C LEU A 48 -1.07 -7.58 5.55
N LEU A 49 -0.07 -6.71 5.45
CA LEU A 49 1.12 -6.93 4.63
C LEU A 49 1.92 -8.14 5.11
N GLY A 50 2.07 -8.32 6.43
CA GLY A 50 2.67 -9.52 7.01
C GLY A 50 1.92 -10.78 6.63
N TYR A 51 0.59 -10.75 6.75
CA TYR A 51 -0.29 -11.84 6.36
C TYR A 51 -0.19 -12.17 4.86
N LEU A 52 -0.28 -11.16 3.97
CA LEU A 52 -0.17 -11.35 2.52
C LEU A 52 1.17 -11.96 2.11
N ARG A 53 2.27 -11.55 2.74
CA ARG A 53 3.59 -12.15 2.49
C ARG A 53 3.65 -13.61 2.92
N ALA A 54 3.05 -13.94 4.06
CA ALA A 54 3.00 -15.33 4.55
C ALA A 54 2.15 -16.23 3.63
N VAL A 55 1.02 -15.71 3.15
CA VAL A 55 0.08 -16.45 2.30
C VAL A 55 0.52 -16.51 0.83
N ARG A 56 1.41 -15.62 0.37
CA ARG A 56 1.88 -15.56 -1.03
C ARG A 56 2.34 -16.91 -1.59
N THR A 57 3.19 -17.62 -0.87
CA THR A 57 3.75 -18.91 -1.34
C THR A 57 2.68 -19.98 -1.49
N PRO A 58 1.87 -20.31 -0.46
CA PRO A 58 0.82 -21.32 -0.60
C PRO A 58 -0.32 -20.88 -1.53
N TYR A 59 -0.58 -19.57 -1.68
CA TYR A 59 -1.61 -19.04 -2.58
C TYR A 59 -1.23 -19.21 -4.06
N LEU A 60 0.04 -18.96 -4.39
CA LEU A 60 0.55 -19.10 -5.76
C LEU A 60 0.92 -20.55 -6.12
N SER A 61 1.07 -21.43 -5.13
CA SER A 61 1.36 -22.84 -5.36
C SER A 61 0.15 -23.52 -6.02
N THR A 62 0.32 -24.06 -7.23
CA THR A 62 -0.66 -24.93 -7.89
C THR A 62 -0.38 -26.41 -7.65
N ALA A 63 0.56 -26.73 -6.75
CA ALA A 63 0.90 -28.10 -6.42
C ALA A 63 -0.32 -28.78 -5.79
N ALA A 64 -0.78 -29.86 -6.42
CA ALA A 64 -1.77 -30.73 -5.83
C ALA A 64 -1.26 -31.19 -4.46
N PRO A 65 -2.13 -31.23 -3.44
CA PRO A 65 -1.72 -31.69 -2.12
C PRO A 65 -1.08 -33.07 -2.27
N PRO A 66 0.05 -33.36 -1.61
CA PRO A 66 0.61 -34.70 -1.60
C PRO A 66 -0.51 -35.65 -1.16
N ARG A 67 -0.71 -36.74 -1.91
CA ARG A 67 -1.61 -37.82 -1.51
C ARG A 67 -1.14 -38.32 -0.14
N GLN A 68 -1.72 -37.78 0.94
CA GLN A 68 -1.42 -38.22 2.28
C GLN A 68 -1.84 -39.68 2.38
N LYS A 69 -0.86 -40.57 2.52
CA LYS A 69 -1.12 -41.87 3.13
C LYS A 69 -1.61 -41.57 4.55
N HIS A 70 -2.81 -42.03 4.88
CA HIS A 70 -3.43 -41.87 6.19
C HIS A 70 -2.45 -42.28 7.31
N THR A 71 -1.81 -41.31 7.94
CA THR A 71 -1.28 -41.44 9.31
C THR A 71 -1.97 -40.37 10.14
N GLY A 72 -2.96 -40.82 10.90
CA GLY A 72 -3.82 -39.97 11.72
C GLY A 72 -3.02 -39.26 12.80
N VAL A 73 -2.88 -37.95 12.65
CA VAL A 73 -2.62 -37.04 13.77
C VAL A 73 -3.63 -35.91 13.64
N GLN A 74 -4.74 -36.04 14.36
CA GLN A 74 -5.70 -34.95 14.54
C GLN A 74 -5.01 -33.81 15.29
N ARG A 75 -4.65 -32.72 14.59
CA ARG A 75 -4.37 -31.45 15.23
C ARG A 75 -5.68 -30.67 15.35
N HIS A 76 -6.12 -30.49 16.59
CA HIS A 76 -7.19 -29.58 16.97
C HIS A 76 -6.86 -28.16 16.49
N LEU A 77 -7.66 -27.61 15.57
CA LEU A 77 -7.64 -26.18 15.26
C LEU A 77 -8.39 -25.44 16.38
N THR A 78 -7.65 -24.73 17.22
CA THR A 78 -8.23 -23.73 18.13
C THR A 78 -8.51 -22.44 17.38
N THR A 79 -9.73 -21.93 17.54
CA THR A 79 -10.19 -20.63 17.06
C THR A 79 -9.35 -19.49 17.65
N SER A 80 -8.46 -18.92 16.87
CA SER A 80 -7.78 -17.66 17.18
C SER A 80 -7.81 -16.73 15.96
N HIS A 81 -7.70 -15.43 16.22
CA HIS A 81 -7.92 -14.28 15.32
C HIS A 81 -7.48 -14.48 13.84
N PRO A 82 -8.23 -13.88 12.88
CA PRO A 82 -8.03 -14.07 11.44
C PRO A 82 -6.61 -13.78 10.93
N LEU A 83 -5.87 -12.88 11.59
CA LEU A 83 -4.51 -12.51 11.21
C LEU A 83 -3.40 -13.40 11.80
N ASN A 84 -3.74 -14.38 12.64
CA ASN A 84 -2.77 -15.26 13.31
C ASN A 84 -3.09 -16.74 13.06
N ARG A 85 -3.56 -17.04 11.84
CA ARG A 85 -3.87 -18.40 11.39
C ARG A 85 -2.58 -19.02 10.83
N ASP A 86 -2.15 -20.14 11.39
CA ASP A 86 -1.09 -20.97 10.79
C ASP A 86 -1.47 -21.28 9.35
N VAL A 87 -0.72 -20.73 8.39
CA VAL A 87 -1.05 -20.83 6.97
C VAL A 87 -0.81 -22.27 6.51
N PRO A 88 -1.84 -22.99 6.04
CA PRO A 88 -1.67 -24.35 5.54
C PRO A 88 -0.72 -24.39 4.34
N GLU A 89 0.13 -25.43 4.27
CA GLU A 89 1.13 -25.61 3.21
C GLU A 89 0.50 -25.72 1.81
N HIS A 90 -0.77 -26.15 1.73
CA HIS A 90 -1.56 -26.21 0.50
C HIS A 90 -2.95 -25.59 0.71
N LEU A 91 -3.32 -24.64 -0.16
CA LEU A 91 -4.64 -23.99 -0.16
C LEU A 91 -5.50 -24.52 -1.30
N ASN A 92 -6.75 -24.88 -0.99
CA ASN A 92 -7.75 -25.25 -2.00
C ASN A 92 -8.32 -24.00 -2.73
N ASP A 93 -8.93 -24.17 -3.90
CA ASP A 93 -9.46 -23.05 -4.69
C ASP A 93 -10.48 -22.20 -3.91
N SER A 94 -11.35 -22.83 -3.12
CA SER A 94 -12.33 -22.14 -2.26
C SER A 94 -11.67 -21.38 -1.11
N GLN A 95 -10.56 -21.89 -0.56
CA GLN A 95 -9.81 -21.19 0.48
C GLN A 95 -9.10 -19.96 -0.07
N ARG A 96 -8.57 -20.04 -1.30
CA ARG A 96 -7.97 -18.88 -1.99
C ARG A 96 -8.99 -17.79 -2.24
N GLU A 97 -10.19 -18.16 -2.66
CA GLU A 97 -11.29 -17.21 -2.84
C GLU A 97 -11.74 -16.57 -1.52
N ALA A 98 -11.81 -17.35 -0.43
CA ALA A 98 -12.08 -16.81 0.89
C ALA A 98 -11.01 -15.77 1.30
N ILE A 99 -9.74 -16.08 1.06
CA ILE A 99 -8.61 -15.16 1.31
C ILE A 99 -8.76 -13.88 0.48
N ASP A 100 -9.11 -13.98 -0.81
CA ASP A 100 -9.29 -12.83 -1.69
C ASP A 100 -10.42 -11.92 -1.17
N SER A 101 -11.56 -12.51 -0.81
CA SER A 101 -12.72 -11.79 -0.28
C SER A 101 -12.45 -11.13 1.08
N GLU A 102 -11.76 -11.83 1.99
CA GLU A 102 -11.40 -11.34 3.31
C GLU A 102 -10.40 -10.19 3.20
N THR A 103 -9.36 -10.36 2.37
CA THR A 103 -8.35 -9.33 2.12
C THR A 103 -9.00 -8.09 1.52
N SER A 104 -9.87 -8.26 0.52
CA SER A 104 -10.57 -7.13 -0.10
C SER A 104 -11.49 -6.40 0.89
N SER A 105 -12.17 -7.14 1.78
CA SER A 105 -12.97 -6.55 2.86
C SER A 105 -12.13 -5.71 3.82
N VAL A 106 -10.97 -6.23 4.25
CA VAL A 106 -10.05 -5.50 5.14
C VAL A 106 -9.50 -4.26 4.46
N LEU A 107 -9.13 -4.33 3.18
CA LEU A 107 -8.66 -3.16 2.42
C LEU A 107 -9.74 -2.09 2.29
N ARG A 108 -11.00 -2.47 2.04
CA ARG A 108 -12.13 -1.53 2.01
C ARG A 108 -12.34 -0.86 3.35
N ASP A 109 -12.29 -1.62 4.45
CA ASP A 109 -12.43 -1.08 5.80
C ASP A 109 -11.30 -0.09 6.14
N ILE A 110 -10.05 -0.43 5.78
CA ILE A 110 -8.90 0.46 5.95
C ILE A 110 -9.05 1.73 5.09
N ASN A 111 -9.46 1.59 3.82
CA ASN A 111 -9.68 2.73 2.94
C ASN A 111 -10.75 3.66 3.51
N LYS A 112 -11.88 3.10 3.98
CA LYS A 112 -12.93 3.85 4.64
C LYS A 112 -12.43 4.59 5.89
N LYS A 113 -11.65 3.93 6.74
CA LYS A 113 -11.04 4.57 7.91
C LYS A 113 -10.14 5.74 7.53
N ILE A 114 -9.35 5.60 6.46
CA ILE A 114 -8.50 6.69 5.96
C ILE A 114 -9.34 7.84 5.41
N THR A 115 -10.43 7.56 4.67
CA THR A 115 -11.31 8.62 4.15
C THR A 115 -12.05 9.34 5.28
N ASP A 116 -12.53 8.60 6.27
CA ASP A 116 -13.22 9.15 7.45
C ASP A 116 -12.23 10.04 8.23
N LEU A 117 -11.01 9.56 8.50
CA LEU A 117 -9.95 10.32 9.16
C LEU A 117 -9.57 11.58 8.37
N THR A 118 -9.45 11.47 7.04
CA THR A 118 -9.14 12.59 6.16
C THR A 118 -10.23 13.67 6.25
N SER A 119 -11.50 13.27 6.16
CA SER A 119 -12.64 14.19 6.27
C SER A 119 -12.70 14.87 7.64
N ALA A 120 -12.42 14.14 8.72
CA ALA A 120 -12.38 14.68 10.07
C ALA A 120 -11.25 15.72 10.23
N VAL A 121 -10.06 15.48 9.67
CA VAL A 121 -8.95 16.43 9.71
C VAL A 121 -9.29 17.70 8.94
N HIS A 122 -9.84 17.59 7.73
CA HIS A 122 -10.27 18.76 6.95
C HIS A 122 -11.33 19.57 7.70
N LEU A 123 -12.35 18.92 8.27
CA LEU A 123 -13.39 19.60 9.05
C LEU A 123 -12.82 20.30 10.29
N GLN A 124 -11.88 19.67 11.00
CA GLN A 124 -11.22 20.29 12.14
C GLN A 124 -10.41 21.52 11.71
N HIS A 125 -9.67 21.43 10.61
CA HIS A 125 -8.91 22.55 10.08
C HIS A 125 -9.84 23.70 9.66
N ASP A 126 -10.89 23.41 8.89
CA ASP A 126 -11.87 24.41 8.42
C ASP A 126 -12.64 25.06 9.57
N THR A 127 -12.92 24.30 10.63
CA THR A 127 -13.55 24.85 11.84
C THR A 127 -12.58 25.75 12.58
N ALA A 128 -11.33 25.32 12.75
CA ALA A 128 -10.31 26.09 13.44
C ALA A 128 -9.99 27.41 12.70
N THR A 129 -9.90 27.38 11.38
CA THR A 129 -9.68 28.59 10.56
C THR A 129 -10.87 29.54 10.67
N LYS A 130 -12.11 29.05 10.57
CA LYS A 130 -13.32 29.89 10.76
C LYS A 130 -13.40 30.51 12.16
N VAL A 131 -13.02 29.77 13.20
CA VAL A 131 -12.97 30.29 14.58
C VAL A 131 -11.93 31.41 14.69
N LEU A 132 -10.76 31.26 14.07
CA LEU A 132 -9.77 32.33 14.01
C LEU A 132 -10.28 33.55 13.22
N GLU A 133 -10.93 33.34 12.08
CA GLU A 133 -11.54 34.42 11.29
C GLU A 133 -12.59 35.18 12.10
N GLN A 134 -13.37 34.50 12.94
CA GLN A 134 -14.35 35.14 13.83
C GLN A 134 -13.68 35.91 14.97
N LYS A 135 -12.59 35.36 15.54
CA LYS A 135 -11.87 35.95 16.68
C LYS A 135 -11.11 37.23 16.29
N TYR A 136 -10.49 37.24 15.12
CA TYR A 136 -9.62 38.33 14.68
C TYR A 136 -10.20 39.16 13.52
N GLY A 137 -11.33 38.74 12.96
CA GLY A 137 -11.93 39.38 11.79
C GLY A 137 -11.24 38.99 10.49
N LYS A 138 -11.93 39.23 9.36
CA LYS A 138 -11.36 39.00 8.03
C LYS A 138 -10.35 40.12 7.72
N PRO A 139 -9.12 39.81 7.28
CA PRO A 139 -8.17 40.81 6.80
C PRO A 139 -8.55 41.28 5.38
N SER A 140 -9.79 41.73 5.18
CA SER A 140 -10.28 42.25 3.91
C SER A 140 -10.49 43.75 4.03
N GLY A 141 -9.44 44.52 3.75
CA GLY A 141 -9.55 45.98 3.71
C GLY A 141 -8.30 46.65 3.17
N VAL A 142 -8.51 47.71 2.38
CA VAL A 142 -7.45 48.61 1.88
C VAL A 142 -6.62 49.20 3.03
N LEU A 143 -7.22 49.35 4.22
CA LEU A 143 -6.55 49.83 5.44
C LEU A 143 -5.46 48.87 5.96
N TRP A 144 -5.66 47.55 5.86
CA TRP A 144 -4.65 46.57 6.26
C TRP A 144 -3.49 46.52 5.25
N ARG A 145 -3.80 46.66 3.95
CA ARG A 145 -2.79 46.73 2.89
C ARG A 145 -1.94 48.00 2.94
N TRP A 146 -2.46 49.09 3.53
CA TRP A 146 -1.71 50.33 3.73
C TRP A 146 -0.73 50.26 4.90
N ALA A 147 -1.09 49.52 5.97
CA ALA A 147 -0.22 49.30 7.13
C ALA A 147 0.95 48.34 6.87
N ALA A 148 0.82 47.48 5.84
CA ALA A 148 1.84 46.49 5.49
C ALA A 148 3.09 47.06 4.80
N GLY A 149 3.02 48.31 4.29
CA GLY A 149 4.04 48.84 3.39
C GLY A 149 4.09 48.05 2.07
N ASP A 150 4.88 48.53 1.12
CA ASP A 150 5.00 48.01 -0.27
C ASP A 150 5.60 46.58 -0.37
N GLY A 151 5.66 45.84 0.75
CA GLY A 151 6.05 44.44 0.79
C GLY A 151 4.82 43.55 1.01
N ASP A 152 4.64 42.55 0.15
CA ASP A 152 3.62 41.51 0.28
C ASP A 152 3.93 40.61 1.49
N THR A 153 3.76 41.18 2.68
CA THR A 153 3.96 40.49 3.96
C THR A 153 2.58 40.18 4.53
N PRO A 154 2.10 38.93 4.39
CA PRO A 154 0.74 38.55 4.79
C PRO A 154 0.46 38.67 6.30
N ASP A 155 1.48 38.99 7.10
CA ASP A 155 1.41 39.12 8.56
C ASP A 155 1.56 40.56 9.07
N ALA A 156 1.79 41.54 8.19
CA ALA A 156 1.98 42.91 8.63
C ALA A 156 0.67 43.51 9.19
N GLY A 157 0.73 43.97 10.44
CA GLY A 157 -0.40 44.55 11.17
C GLY A 157 -1.21 43.56 12.02
N LYS A 158 -1.03 42.24 11.86
CA LYS A 158 -1.74 41.26 12.70
C LYS A 158 -1.22 41.29 14.15
N PRO A 159 -2.08 41.14 15.17
CA PRO A 159 -1.61 40.93 16.54
C PRO A 159 -0.73 39.67 16.60
N GLN A 160 0.37 39.73 17.36
CA GLN A 160 1.34 38.64 17.49
C GLN A 160 0.67 37.29 17.85
N GLN A 161 -0.35 37.34 18.71
CA GLN A 161 -1.12 36.16 19.12
C GLN A 161 -1.88 35.49 17.95
N GLN A 162 -2.36 36.27 16.98
CA GLN A 162 -3.01 35.73 15.79
C GLN A 162 -2.01 35.00 14.89
N VAL A 163 -0.82 35.57 14.69
CA VAL A 163 0.24 34.97 13.87
C VAL A 163 0.70 33.64 14.49
N ASP A 164 0.87 33.61 15.80
CA ASP A 164 1.26 32.40 16.53
C ASP A 164 0.18 31.31 16.43
N GLU A 165 -1.10 31.67 16.60
CA GLU A 165 -2.22 30.72 16.49
C GLU A 165 -2.39 30.19 15.05
N GLU A 166 -2.32 31.07 14.03
CA GLU A 166 -2.36 30.69 12.61
C GLU A 166 -1.18 29.78 12.24
N GLY A 167 0.03 30.11 12.69
CA GLY A 167 1.24 29.30 12.44
C GLY A 167 1.15 27.90 13.06
N ARG A 168 0.60 27.79 14.28
CA ARG A 168 0.36 26.49 14.93
C ARG A 168 -0.67 25.66 14.17
N LEU A 169 -1.74 26.27 13.67
CA LEU A 169 -2.71 25.54 12.84
C LEU A 169 -2.10 25.06 11.52
N ARG A 170 -1.27 25.88 10.87
CA ARG A 170 -0.58 25.50 9.62
C ARG A 170 0.37 24.33 9.83
N THR A 171 1.17 24.36 10.89
CA THR A 171 2.11 23.27 11.21
C THR A 171 1.40 21.97 11.57
N ILE A 172 0.31 22.03 12.34
CA ILE A 172 -0.53 20.85 12.63
C ILE A 172 -1.14 20.30 11.35
N LYS A 173 -1.66 21.16 10.47
CA LYS A 173 -2.20 20.75 9.17
C LYS A 173 -1.14 20.02 8.33
N MET A 174 0.03 20.64 8.13
CA MET A 174 1.16 20.06 7.40
C MET A 174 1.52 18.66 7.91
N PHE A 175 1.62 18.51 9.23
CA PHE A 175 1.92 17.23 9.86
C PHE A 175 0.84 16.17 9.61
N ARG A 176 -0.43 16.53 9.82
CA ARG A 176 -1.56 15.60 9.63
C ARG A 176 -1.71 15.18 8.17
N ASP A 177 -1.54 16.11 7.24
CA ASP A 177 -1.56 15.85 5.80
C ASP A 177 -0.43 14.89 5.39
N GLY A 178 0.78 15.08 5.94
CA GLY A 178 1.91 14.17 5.74
C GLY A 178 1.64 12.75 6.25
N VAL A 179 0.99 12.62 7.42
CA VAL A 179 0.59 11.31 7.97
C VAL A 179 -0.47 10.63 7.11
N LEU A 180 -1.49 11.37 6.66
CA LEU A 180 -2.56 10.83 5.79
C LEU A 180 -2.01 10.35 4.45
N TRP A 181 -1.09 11.10 3.85
CA TRP A 181 -0.41 10.69 2.63
C TRP A 181 0.43 9.43 2.84
N TYR A 182 1.18 9.36 3.95
CA TYR A 182 1.95 8.16 4.29
C TYR A 182 1.03 6.93 4.41
N LEU A 183 -0.08 7.03 5.15
CA LEU A 183 -1.04 5.92 5.29
C LEU A 183 -1.62 5.49 3.93
N SER A 184 -1.98 6.47 3.09
CA SER A 184 -2.50 6.22 1.74
C SER A 184 -1.47 5.55 0.84
N LYS A 185 -0.19 5.93 0.96
CA LYS A 185 0.92 5.31 0.25
C LYS A 185 1.16 3.87 0.70
N VAL A 186 1.19 3.60 2.00
CA VAL A 186 1.40 2.23 2.51
C VAL A 186 0.20 1.33 2.16
N LEU A 187 -1.04 1.86 2.18
CA LEU A 187 -2.21 1.13 1.68
C LEU A 187 -2.07 0.80 0.20
N LYS A 188 -1.57 1.72 -0.63
CA LYS A 188 -1.31 1.47 -2.04
C LYS A 188 -0.35 0.30 -2.22
N ASP A 189 0.73 0.27 -1.44
CA ASP A 189 1.70 -0.83 -1.48
C ASP A 189 1.08 -2.18 -1.08
N ALA A 190 0.09 -2.19 -0.17
CA ALA A 190 -0.64 -3.41 0.17
C ALA A 190 -1.57 -3.87 -0.96
N ILE A 191 -2.28 -2.92 -1.60
CA ILE A 191 -3.16 -3.19 -2.74
C ILE A 191 -2.35 -3.74 -3.92
N THR A 192 -1.18 -3.17 -4.23
CA THR A 192 -0.34 -3.67 -5.33
C THR A 192 0.16 -5.08 -5.07
N VAL A 193 0.54 -5.42 -3.83
CA VAL A 193 0.95 -6.80 -3.48
C VAL A 193 -0.20 -7.78 -3.68
N GLN A 194 -1.43 -7.43 -3.28
CA GLN A 194 -2.59 -8.30 -3.51
C GLN A 194 -2.89 -8.42 -5.02
N GLN A 195 -2.87 -7.31 -5.74
CA GLN A 195 -3.10 -7.28 -7.18
C GLN A 195 -2.13 -8.23 -7.92
N GLU A 196 -0.82 -8.13 -7.65
CA GLU A 196 0.18 -9.02 -8.25
C GLU A 196 -0.10 -10.51 -7.98
N MET A 197 -0.65 -10.84 -6.80
CA MET A 197 -1.00 -12.21 -6.45
C MET A 197 -2.21 -12.71 -7.25
N VAL A 198 -3.26 -11.89 -7.33
CA VAL A 198 -4.50 -12.20 -8.05
C VAL A 198 -4.27 -12.25 -9.56
N GLU A 199 -3.46 -11.34 -10.12
CA GLU A 199 -3.07 -11.37 -11.54
C GLU A 199 -2.34 -12.66 -11.90
N LYS A 200 -1.33 -13.05 -11.11
CA LYS A 200 -0.64 -14.32 -11.31
C LYS A 200 -1.54 -15.53 -11.15
N ARG A 201 -2.63 -15.44 -10.38
CA ARG A 201 -3.62 -16.51 -10.28
C ARG A 201 -4.47 -16.54 -11.54
N LEU A 202 -4.94 -15.39 -12.02
CA LEU A 202 -5.72 -15.26 -13.24
C LEU A 202 -4.96 -15.81 -14.45
N GLU A 203 -3.69 -15.40 -14.62
CA GLU A 203 -2.82 -15.90 -15.69
C GLU A 203 -2.68 -17.42 -15.64
N ARG A 204 -2.52 -18.01 -14.44
CA ARG A 204 -2.41 -19.46 -14.29
C ARG A 204 -3.72 -20.19 -14.58
N GLU A 205 -4.87 -19.63 -14.19
CA GLU A 205 -6.16 -20.22 -14.53
C GLU A 205 -6.43 -20.16 -16.03
N GLN A 206 -6.10 -19.04 -16.68
CA GLN A 206 -6.16 -18.90 -18.14
C GLN A 206 -5.21 -19.89 -18.84
N GLN A 207 -3.97 -20.04 -18.35
CA GLN A 207 -3.04 -21.04 -18.87
C GLN A 207 -3.54 -22.47 -18.67
N LYS A 208 -4.24 -22.78 -17.56
CA LYS A 208 -4.87 -24.09 -17.35
C LYS A 208 -6.03 -24.35 -18.30
N GLN A 209 -6.80 -23.31 -18.64
CA GLN A 209 -7.83 -23.42 -19.68
C GLN A 209 -7.18 -23.77 -21.02
N LEU A 210 -6.15 -23.01 -21.42
CA LEU A 210 -5.44 -23.23 -22.68
C LEU A 210 -4.67 -24.56 -22.73
N SER A 211 -4.05 -24.99 -21.64
CA SER A 211 -3.24 -26.21 -21.60
C SER A 211 -4.06 -27.48 -21.62
N LYS A 212 -5.27 -27.48 -21.03
CA LYS A 212 -6.19 -28.62 -21.12
C LYS A 212 -6.85 -28.73 -22.49
N LEU A 213 -7.02 -27.59 -23.18
CA LEU A 213 -7.43 -27.56 -24.59
C LEU A 213 -6.31 -28.09 -25.52
N TYR A 214 -5.05 -27.92 -25.11
CA TYR A 214 -3.88 -28.35 -25.89
C TYR A 214 -3.28 -29.69 -25.44
N ASP A 215 -3.77 -30.33 -24.37
CA ASP A 215 -3.17 -31.57 -23.85
C ASP A 215 -3.26 -32.68 -24.91
N PRO A 216 -2.12 -33.08 -25.54
CA PRO A 216 -2.14 -34.09 -26.57
C PRO A 216 -2.50 -35.48 -26.04
N ARG A 217 -2.52 -35.69 -24.70
CA ARG A 217 -3.03 -36.94 -24.10
C ARG A 217 -4.56 -37.06 -24.18
N ASN A 218 -5.28 -35.95 -24.23
CA ASN A 218 -6.72 -35.98 -24.55
C ASN A 218 -7.00 -36.29 -26.03
N LYS A 219 -5.97 -36.27 -26.88
CA LYS A 219 -6.05 -36.77 -28.26
C LYS A 219 -5.87 -38.30 -28.36
N GLY A 220 -5.64 -38.98 -27.22
CA GLY A 220 -5.23 -40.39 -27.16
C GLY A 220 -6.25 -41.38 -26.59
N VAL A 221 -7.51 -41.01 -26.33
CA VAL A 221 -8.53 -41.95 -25.80
C VAL A 221 -9.18 -42.81 -26.91
N ARG A 222 -8.60 -42.87 -28.11
CA ARG A 222 -8.96 -43.87 -29.13
C ARG A 222 -7.73 -44.56 -29.70
N ALA A 223 -7.13 -45.41 -28.90
CA ALA A 223 -6.37 -46.56 -29.37
C ALA A 223 -6.38 -47.64 -28.27
N THR A 224 -7.55 -48.25 -28.04
CA THR A 224 -7.56 -49.62 -27.51
C THR A 224 -6.84 -50.49 -28.53
N PRO A 225 -5.72 -51.17 -28.20
CA PRO A 225 -5.22 -52.22 -29.06
C PRO A 225 -6.23 -53.37 -28.90
N ALA A 226 -7.11 -53.51 -29.89
CA ALA A 226 -7.95 -54.68 -30.01
C ALA A 226 -7.03 -55.89 -30.25
N THR A 227 -6.95 -56.74 -29.23
CA THR A 227 -6.84 -58.21 -29.30
C THR A 227 -6.21 -58.79 -30.57
N ALA A 228 -4.88 -58.94 -30.59
CA ALA A 228 -4.23 -59.90 -31.48
C ALA A 228 -4.11 -61.26 -30.75
N TRP A 229 -5.14 -62.09 -30.89
CA TRP A 229 -4.98 -63.53 -30.80
C TRP A 229 -4.30 -64.01 -32.08
N THR A 230 -3.03 -64.37 -32.02
CA THR A 230 -2.45 -65.38 -32.91
C THR A 230 -1.49 -66.28 -32.14
N THR A 231 -1.61 -67.56 -32.44
CA THR A 231 -0.98 -68.73 -31.85
C THR A 231 0.48 -68.91 -32.29
N ASN A 232 1.31 -69.41 -31.36
CA ASN A 232 2.52 -70.24 -31.52
C ASN A 232 3.61 -69.88 -32.56
N GLY A 233 4.85 -69.79 -32.05
CA GLY A 233 6.09 -70.04 -32.81
C GLY A 233 7.23 -69.12 -32.37
N GLY A 234 8.24 -69.65 -31.69
CA GLY A 234 9.29 -68.86 -31.03
C GLY A 234 10.37 -68.25 -31.94
N LEU A 235 11.37 -67.67 -31.24
CA LEU A 235 12.78 -67.42 -31.57
C LEU A 235 13.18 -65.93 -31.45
N GLU A 236 14.16 -65.73 -30.55
CA GLU A 236 15.09 -64.63 -30.27
C GLU A 236 15.15 -63.38 -31.16
N GLY A 237 15.31 -62.23 -30.50
CA GLY A 237 16.06 -61.08 -31.04
C GLY A 237 15.45 -59.72 -30.75
N LEU A 238 15.89 -59.04 -29.68
CA LEU A 238 15.77 -57.57 -29.58
C LEU A 238 16.78 -56.92 -30.55
N PRO A 239 16.46 -55.72 -31.07
CA PRO A 239 17.12 -54.53 -30.54
C PRO A 239 16.14 -53.38 -30.21
N PRO A 240 16.58 -52.38 -29.45
CA PRO A 240 15.70 -51.36 -28.89
C PRO A 240 15.60 -50.10 -29.77
N THR A 241 14.61 -49.26 -29.44
CA THR A 241 14.51 -47.83 -29.75
C THR A 241 14.35 -47.46 -31.22
N GLN A 242 13.10 -47.46 -31.70
CA GLN A 242 12.68 -46.57 -32.77
C GLN A 242 11.69 -45.55 -32.19
N ASP A 243 12.16 -44.31 -32.09
CA ASP A 243 11.40 -43.14 -31.71
C ASP A 243 10.23 -42.96 -32.70
N LEU A 244 9.01 -43.27 -32.25
CA LEU A 244 7.75 -43.15 -33.02
C LEU A 244 7.31 -41.69 -33.13
N ARG A 245 8.25 -40.80 -33.43
CA ARG A 245 8.01 -39.37 -33.53
C ARG A 245 8.53 -38.84 -34.86
N ALA A 246 7.77 -39.09 -35.91
CA ALA A 246 7.40 -38.09 -36.92
C ALA A 246 6.82 -38.76 -38.17
N HIS A 247 5.74 -38.16 -38.66
CA HIS A 247 5.37 -38.10 -40.08
C HIS A 247 4.54 -39.22 -40.71
N ASP A 248 3.52 -39.72 -40.02
CA ASP A 248 2.37 -40.29 -40.74
C ASP A 248 1.40 -39.17 -41.12
N GLU A 249 1.57 -38.66 -42.34
CA GLU A 249 0.56 -37.88 -43.05
C GLU A 249 -0.67 -38.77 -43.21
N TYR A 250 -1.71 -38.54 -42.40
CA TYR A 250 -2.97 -39.25 -42.51
C TYR A 250 -3.58 -38.99 -43.89
N LYS A 251 -3.52 -39.98 -44.79
CA LYS A 251 -4.10 -39.94 -46.15
C LYS A 251 -5.39 -40.78 -46.18
N PRO A 252 -6.58 -40.14 -46.12
CA PRO A 252 -7.86 -40.85 -46.03
C PRO A 252 -8.26 -41.62 -47.29
N TRP A 253 -7.53 -41.47 -48.39
CA TRP A 253 -7.86 -42.05 -49.70
C TRP A 253 -7.27 -43.43 -49.95
N ASN A 254 -6.37 -43.92 -49.08
CA ASN A 254 -5.75 -45.25 -49.22
C ASN A 254 -6.49 -46.35 -48.45
N ASP A 255 -7.55 -46.02 -47.72
CA ASP A 255 -8.37 -47.02 -47.05
C ASP A 255 -9.43 -47.56 -48.03
N ALA A 256 -9.01 -48.52 -48.86
CA ALA A 256 -9.90 -49.28 -49.73
C ALA A 256 -10.70 -50.36 -48.96
N SER A 257 -11.10 -50.06 -47.72
CA SER A 257 -12.08 -50.82 -46.93
C SER A 257 -13.37 -50.03 -46.70
N GLN A 258 -13.80 -49.24 -47.68
CA GLN A 258 -15.20 -48.85 -47.81
C GLN A 258 -16.04 -50.07 -48.21
N GLY A 259 -16.40 -50.88 -47.22
CA GLY A 259 -17.20 -52.08 -47.45
C GLY A 259 -17.59 -52.78 -46.17
N GLY A 260 -18.53 -52.19 -45.42
CA GLY A 260 -19.30 -52.91 -44.40
C GLY A 260 -19.02 -52.48 -42.96
N GLY A 261 -19.96 -51.73 -42.41
CA GLY A 261 -20.01 -51.38 -41.00
C GLY A 261 -19.88 -49.89 -40.81
N GLU A 262 -20.97 -49.15 -41.04
CA GLU A 262 -21.28 -48.08 -40.10
C GLU A 262 -21.14 -48.71 -38.72
N GLN A 263 -20.08 -48.33 -38.01
CA GLN A 263 -19.82 -48.86 -36.69
C GLN A 263 -20.88 -48.22 -35.79
N GLU A 264 -22.08 -48.82 -35.80
CA GLU A 264 -23.18 -48.49 -34.92
C GLU A 264 -22.62 -48.59 -33.50
N LEU A 265 -22.31 -47.43 -32.91
CA LEU A 265 -21.89 -47.30 -31.53
C LEU A 265 -22.91 -48.07 -30.69
N SER A 266 -22.47 -49.01 -29.84
CA SER A 266 -23.42 -49.70 -28.98
C SER A 266 -24.16 -48.65 -28.14
N ALA A 267 -25.45 -48.87 -27.84
CA ALA A 267 -26.23 -47.91 -27.05
C ALA A 267 -25.54 -47.54 -25.72
N GLU A 268 -24.75 -48.46 -25.16
CA GLU A 268 -23.91 -48.26 -23.98
C GLU A 268 -22.70 -47.35 -24.24
N GLN A 269 -22.03 -47.47 -25.39
CA GLN A 269 -20.95 -46.56 -25.80
C GLN A 269 -21.47 -45.15 -26.11
N LEU A 270 -22.67 -45.03 -26.68
CA LEU A 270 -23.31 -43.74 -26.90
C LEU A 270 -23.66 -43.06 -25.57
N GLN A 271 -24.21 -43.82 -24.61
CA GLN A 271 -24.49 -43.33 -23.26
C GLN A 271 -23.21 -42.88 -22.53
N LEU A 272 -22.11 -43.65 -22.65
CA LEU A 272 -20.81 -43.26 -22.10
C LEU A 272 -20.28 -41.97 -22.75
N PHE A 273 -20.42 -41.82 -24.07
CA PHE A 273 -20.07 -40.60 -24.79
C PHE A 273 -20.90 -39.40 -24.35
N GLU A 274 -22.20 -39.58 -24.14
CA GLU A 274 -23.09 -38.53 -23.63
C GLU A 274 -22.71 -38.12 -22.21
N GLU A 275 -22.38 -39.09 -21.34
CA GLU A 275 -21.92 -38.84 -19.98
C GLU A 275 -20.54 -38.14 -19.96
N GLU A 276 -19.62 -38.55 -20.82
CA GLU A 276 -18.31 -37.92 -20.98
C GLU A 276 -18.43 -36.49 -21.52
N ASN A 277 -19.26 -36.27 -22.53
CA ASN A 277 -19.53 -34.93 -23.06
C ASN A 277 -20.14 -34.00 -22.00
N ARG A 278 -21.07 -34.51 -21.18
CA ARG A 278 -21.62 -33.76 -20.04
C ARG A 278 -20.53 -33.43 -19.02
N GLY A 279 -19.69 -34.39 -18.66
CA GLY A 279 -18.57 -34.17 -17.74
C GLY A 279 -17.56 -33.14 -18.23
N ILE A 280 -17.26 -33.14 -19.53
CA ILE A 280 -16.41 -32.12 -20.18
C ILE A 280 -17.06 -30.74 -20.12
N LEU A 281 -18.36 -30.64 -20.42
CA LEU A 281 -19.10 -29.39 -20.40
C LEU A 281 -19.22 -28.80 -18.99
N ASP A 282 -19.51 -29.63 -17.99
CA ASP A 282 -19.54 -29.24 -16.58
C ASP A 282 -18.18 -28.74 -16.13
N HIS A 283 -17.11 -29.42 -16.52
CA HIS A 283 -15.74 -28.99 -16.24
C HIS A 283 -15.40 -27.63 -16.86
N TYR A 284 -15.82 -27.37 -18.10
CA TYR A 284 -15.65 -26.05 -18.74
C TYR A 284 -16.43 -24.96 -18.02
N ASN A 285 -17.69 -25.22 -17.66
CA ASN A 285 -18.51 -24.28 -16.90
C ASN A 285 -17.85 -23.92 -15.57
N ASP A 286 -17.33 -24.91 -14.84
CA ASP A 286 -16.60 -24.70 -13.59
C ASP A 286 -15.34 -23.86 -13.79
N GLN A 287 -14.60 -24.08 -14.88
CA GLN A 287 -13.41 -23.27 -15.19
C GLN A 287 -13.76 -21.82 -15.55
N LEU A 288 -14.85 -21.60 -16.27
CA LEU A 288 -15.34 -20.25 -16.58
C LEU A 288 -15.82 -19.53 -15.31
N ALA A 289 -16.54 -20.24 -14.44
CA ALA A 289 -16.95 -19.70 -13.14
C ALA A 289 -15.75 -19.26 -12.29
N LYS A 290 -14.65 -20.04 -12.29
CA LYS A 290 -13.42 -19.68 -11.57
C LYS A 290 -12.74 -18.44 -12.15
N VAL A 291 -12.61 -18.35 -13.48
CA VAL A 291 -11.96 -17.19 -14.12
C VAL A 291 -12.79 -15.93 -13.90
N THR A 292 -14.09 -15.97 -14.14
CA THR A 292 -15.00 -14.83 -13.92
C THR A 292 -14.97 -14.33 -12.47
N GLN A 293 -14.84 -15.23 -11.50
CA GLN A 293 -14.70 -14.86 -10.09
C GLN A 293 -13.35 -14.18 -9.78
N VAL A 294 -12.25 -14.67 -10.35
CA VAL A 294 -10.94 -14.03 -10.21
C VAL A 294 -10.93 -12.65 -10.89
N GLU A 295 -11.55 -12.53 -12.06
CA GLU A 295 -11.72 -11.25 -12.78
C GLU A 295 -12.54 -10.25 -11.96
N LYS A 296 -13.61 -10.70 -11.29
CA LYS A 296 -14.41 -9.86 -10.39
C LYS A 296 -13.57 -9.33 -9.23
N SER A 297 -12.77 -10.19 -8.59
CA SER A 297 -11.86 -9.77 -7.52
C SER A 297 -10.81 -8.78 -8.04
N LEU A 298 -10.28 -9.00 -9.24
CA LEU A 298 -9.31 -8.10 -9.86
C LEU A 298 -9.92 -6.74 -10.20
N MET A 299 -11.15 -6.71 -10.73
CA MET A 299 -11.90 -5.50 -11.02
C MET A 299 -12.19 -4.70 -9.74
N GLU A 300 -12.55 -5.39 -8.66
CA GLU A 300 -12.75 -4.77 -7.35
C GLU A 300 -11.47 -4.13 -6.82
N ILE A 301 -10.35 -4.86 -6.85
CA ILE A 301 -9.03 -4.35 -6.44
C ILE A 301 -8.62 -3.16 -7.32
N GLY A 302 -8.82 -3.26 -8.63
CA GLY A 302 -8.56 -2.18 -9.58
C GLY A 302 -9.39 -0.94 -9.32
N SER A 303 -10.65 -1.10 -8.92
CA SER A 303 -11.51 0.03 -8.53
C SER A 303 -10.99 0.75 -7.28
N LEU A 304 -10.58 -0.02 -6.25
CA LEU A 304 -10.00 0.53 -5.02
C LEU A 304 -8.67 1.23 -5.30
N GLN A 305 -7.84 0.65 -6.15
CA GLN A 305 -6.58 1.24 -6.59
C GLN A 305 -6.81 2.56 -7.32
N GLN A 306 -7.78 2.63 -8.23
CA GLN A 306 -8.07 3.84 -8.99
C GLN A 306 -8.52 4.98 -8.06
N THR A 307 -9.43 4.70 -7.13
CA THR A 307 -9.84 5.68 -6.11
C THR A 307 -8.65 6.16 -5.29
N LEU A 308 -7.79 5.24 -4.83
CA LEU A 308 -6.64 5.57 -4.01
C LEU A 308 -5.58 6.37 -4.79
N VAL A 309 -5.32 6.03 -6.05
CA VAL A 309 -4.41 6.80 -6.92
C VAL A 309 -4.93 8.20 -7.16
N GLY A 310 -6.26 8.36 -7.33
CA GLY A 310 -6.90 9.67 -7.38
C GLY A 310 -6.65 10.48 -6.10
N HIS A 311 -6.88 9.89 -4.93
CA HIS A 311 -6.63 10.55 -3.64
C HIS A 311 -5.15 10.92 -3.46
N LEU A 312 -4.23 10.02 -3.81
CA LEU A 312 -2.79 10.26 -3.75
C LEU A 312 -2.32 11.34 -4.74
N SER A 313 -2.96 11.47 -5.91
CA SER A 313 -2.64 12.54 -6.85
C SER A 313 -3.02 13.90 -6.27
N VAL A 314 -4.22 14.01 -5.69
CA VAL A 314 -4.69 15.26 -5.05
C VAL A 314 -3.83 15.60 -3.83
N GLN A 315 -3.54 14.60 -2.98
CA GLN A 315 -2.68 14.78 -1.81
C GLN A 315 -1.22 15.05 -2.17
N GLY A 316 -0.73 14.50 -3.29
CA GLY A 316 0.63 14.71 -3.78
C GLY A 316 0.91 16.15 -4.16
N GLU A 317 0.01 16.77 -4.93
CA GLU A 317 0.10 18.20 -5.26
C GLU A 317 0.07 19.07 -3.99
N MET A 318 -0.81 18.76 -3.04
CA MET A 318 -0.87 19.48 -1.77
C MET A 318 0.44 19.33 -0.99
N ILE A 319 1.01 18.12 -0.90
CA ILE A 319 2.29 17.93 -0.20
C ILE A 319 3.44 18.63 -0.89
N ASP A 320 3.50 18.65 -2.22
CA ASP A 320 4.54 19.39 -2.94
C ASP A 320 4.49 20.88 -2.57
N THR A 321 3.29 21.46 -2.46
CA THR A 321 3.14 22.83 -1.96
C THR A 321 3.57 22.99 -0.50
N LEU A 322 3.25 22.02 0.37
CA LEU A 322 3.67 22.06 1.79
C LEU A 322 5.20 21.92 1.93
N VAL A 323 5.84 21.12 1.09
CA VAL A 323 7.29 20.94 1.06
C VAL A 323 7.96 22.23 0.58
N GLN A 324 7.43 22.85 -0.47
CA GLN A 324 7.91 24.17 -0.92
C GLN A 324 7.73 25.23 0.16
N ASP A 325 6.58 25.26 0.83
CA ASP A 325 6.33 26.17 1.96
C ASP A 325 7.28 25.92 3.14
N ALA A 326 7.59 24.66 3.45
CA ALA A 326 8.55 24.32 4.49
C ALA A 326 9.97 24.79 4.11
N MET A 327 10.38 24.62 2.84
CA MET A 327 11.67 25.13 2.35
C MET A 327 11.74 26.66 2.40
N ASN A 328 10.69 27.34 1.97
CA ASN A 328 10.59 28.80 2.04
C ASN A 328 10.60 29.29 3.50
N THR A 329 9.90 28.58 4.39
CA THR A 329 9.86 28.89 5.82
C THR A 329 11.24 28.71 6.45
N ASP A 330 11.94 27.61 6.16
CA ASP A 330 13.32 27.38 6.65
C ASP A 330 14.26 28.48 6.16
N GLU A 331 14.17 28.87 4.88
CA GLU A 331 14.98 29.95 4.34
C GLU A 331 14.68 31.29 5.03
N ASN A 332 13.40 31.59 5.24
CA ASN A 332 12.95 32.80 5.92
C ASN A 332 13.38 32.83 7.39
N LEU A 333 13.29 31.70 8.10
CA LEU A 333 13.78 31.57 9.47
C LEU A 333 15.30 31.74 9.55
N ARG A 334 16.05 31.17 8.59
CA ARG A 334 17.50 31.30 8.51
C ARG A 334 17.93 32.74 8.23
N LYS A 335 17.25 33.42 7.30
CA LYS A 335 17.44 34.85 7.01
C LYS A 335 17.09 35.70 8.24
N GLY A 336 15.94 35.44 8.87
CA GLY A 336 15.50 36.13 10.09
C GLY A 336 16.48 35.96 11.24
N ASN A 337 17.00 34.76 11.48
CA ASN A 337 18.00 34.52 12.52
C ASN A 337 19.33 35.25 12.21
N LYS A 338 19.74 35.30 10.94
CA LYS A 338 20.90 36.08 10.50
C LYS A 338 20.70 37.58 10.75
N GLU A 339 19.50 38.09 10.50
CA GLU A 339 19.15 39.48 10.76
C GLU A 339 19.07 39.78 12.25
N LEU A 340 18.51 38.89 13.07
CA LEU A 340 18.51 39.00 14.54
C LEU A 340 19.93 39.03 15.09
N LYS A 341 20.82 38.18 14.58
CA LYS A 341 22.24 38.20 14.95
C LYS A 341 22.89 39.53 14.56
N LYS A 342 22.69 39.98 13.33
CA LYS A 342 23.20 41.28 12.83
C LYS A 342 22.61 42.47 13.60
N ALA A 343 21.36 42.39 14.06
CA ALA A 343 20.71 43.38 14.88
C ALA A 343 21.26 43.37 16.32
N SER A 344 21.58 42.20 16.87
CA SER A 344 22.23 42.08 18.19
C SER A 344 23.67 42.62 18.19
N GLU A 345 24.39 42.47 17.07
CA GLU A 345 25.75 42.98 16.87
C GLU A 345 25.77 44.49 16.58
N ARG A 346 24.67 45.04 16.07
CA ARG A 346 24.53 46.48 15.87
C ARG A 346 24.38 47.16 17.23
N GLY A 347 25.47 47.73 17.72
CA GLY A 347 25.47 48.56 18.93
C GLY A 347 24.34 49.58 18.86
N SER A 348 23.58 49.72 19.95
CA SER A 348 22.37 50.54 20.02
C SER A 348 22.61 51.92 19.42
N THR A 349 21.98 52.18 18.27
CA THR A 349 21.99 53.49 17.60
C THR A 349 21.49 54.57 18.55
N ALA A 350 20.53 54.23 19.42
CA ALA A 350 20.05 55.11 20.49
C ALA A 350 21.14 55.46 21.51
N ARG A 351 22.01 54.52 21.87
CA ARG A 351 23.15 54.77 22.77
C ARG A 351 24.19 55.69 22.13
N LEU A 352 24.43 55.56 20.83
CA LEU A 352 25.32 56.45 20.08
C LEU A 352 24.75 57.88 20.01
N VAL A 353 23.47 58.03 19.71
CA VAL A 353 22.80 59.35 19.69
C VAL A 353 22.79 59.97 21.09
N PHE A 354 22.54 59.20 22.15
CA PHE A 354 22.60 59.69 23.53
C PHE A 354 23.97 60.28 23.87
N TYR A 355 25.06 59.53 23.65
CA TYR A 355 26.42 60.03 23.92
C TYR A 355 26.82 61.20 23.01
N SER A 356 26.37 61.20 21.75
CA SER A 356 26.56 62.34 20.84
C SER A 356 25.90 63.61 21.38
N THR A 357 24.67 63.50 21.88
CA THR A 357 23.92 64.65 22.41
C THR A 357 24.53 65.16 23.72
N VAL A 358 24.94 64.25 24.62
CA VAL A 358 25.61 64.61 25.88
C VAL A 358 26.97 65.28 25.62
N GLY A 359 27.74 64.76 24.65
CA GLY A 359 29.00 65.35 24.23
C GLY A 359 28.82 66.75 23.66
N PHE A 360 27.82 66.94 22.79
CA PHE A 360 27.48 68.24 22.21
C PHE A 360 27.03 69.26 23.27
N CYS A 361 26.17 68.86 24.20
CA CYS A 361 25.75 69.73 25.32
C CYS A 361 26.93 70.10 26.22
N SER A 362 27.81 69.15 26.54
CA SER A 362 28.97 69.42 27.39
C SER A 362 29.97 70.36 26.69
N PHE A 363 30.14 70.20 25.38
CA PHE A 363 30.96 71.10 24.56
C PHE A 363 30.42 72.53 24.57
N LEU A 364 29.10 72.73 24.42
CA LEU A 364 28.49 74.05 24.48
C LEU A 364 28.70 74.74 25.84
N VAL A 365 28.56 74.00 26.95
CA VAL A 365 28.78 74.55 28.30
C VAL A 365 30.24 74.97 28.50
N VAL A 366 31.20 74.17 28.03
CA VAL A 366 32.63 74.52 28.14
C VAL A 366 32.97 75.72 27.24
N TRP A 367 32.37 75.78 26.05
CA TRP A 367 32.58 76.89 25.13
C TRP A 367 32.08 78.22 25.71
N ASP A 368 30.87 78.23 26.30
CA ASP A 368 30.27 79.39 26.97
C ASP A 368 31.01 79.83 28.24
N LEU A 369 31.86 78.96 28.81
CA LEU A 369 32.64 79.26 30.01
C LEU A 369 34.01 79.86 29.67
N ILE A 370 34.53 79.58 28.48
CA ILE A 370 35.87 80.00 28.03
C ILE A 370 35.81 81.29 27.18
N PHE A 371 34.74 81.48 26.40
CA PHE A 371 34.50 82.65 25.57
C PHE A 371 33.28 83.41 26.08
#